data_AF-A0A3C0AD98-F1
#
_entry.id   AF-A0A3C0AD98-F1
#
_cell.length_a   1.000
_cell.length_b   1.000
_cell.length_c   1.000
_cell.angle_alpha   90.00
_cell.angle_beta   90.00
_cell.angle_gamma   90.00
#
_symmetry.space_group_name_H-M   'P 1'
#
loop_
_entity.id
_entity.type
_entity.pdbx_description
1 polymer ?
#
loop_
_entity_poly.entity_id
_entity_poly.type
_entity_poly.pdbx_seq_one_letter_code
_entity_poly.pdbx_strand_id
1 'polypeptide(L)'
;MWLIAKQKKYGFTLIELLVVIAIIAILIALLLPAVQQAREAARRSTCKNNMKQLGLALHNYHDTHRCFPPGTIATRSGFSYSGNWCQSNAMDSRASWTVQVLPFLEDSNLYNKLNFEALFTTTSNLPGVTENENIFQQGNKKYQCPSDPNSGSGVNNINYLGVQGGGASTAAPSCSTVSGQRAFYVNGILFHNSNTRMRDVTDGTSNTFLVGETRYALTPTGRSDGVHIGWASGGRLGASGAPNVLAGAQLPINSV
;
A
#
# COMPACT_ATOMS: atom_id res chain seq x y z
N MET A 1 73.74 -25.47 -18.35
CA MET A 1 73.31 -24.83 -19.61
C MET A 1 71.79 -24.95 -19.70
N TRP A 2 71.05 -23.95 -19.20
CA TRP A 2 69.58 -23.89 -19.33
C TRP A 2 69.23 -22.82 -20.35
N LEU A 3 68.67 -23.23 -21.48
CA LEU A 3 68.22 -22.33 -22.55
C LEU A 3 66.93 -21.63 -22.10
N ILE A 4 67.00 -20.32 -21.87
CA ILE A 4 65.82 -19.48 -21.68
C ILE A 4 65.16 -19.31 -23.06
N ALA A 5 64.04 -20.00 -23.28
CA ALA A 5 63.21 -19.81 -24.46
C ALA A 5 62.60 -18.40 -24.44
N LYS A 6 62.97 -17.58 -25.44
CA LYS A 6 62.51 -16.20 -25.60
C LYS A 6 61.02 -16.20 -25.99
N GLN A 7 60.12 -15.89 -25.06
CA GLN A 7 58.69 -15.73 -25.35
C GLN A 7 58.50 -14.60 -26.38
N LYS A 8 57.98 -14.94 -27.57
CA LYS A 8 57.51 -13.96 -28.56
C LYS A 8 56.33 -13.20 -27.95
N LYS A 9 56.52 -11.92 -27.65
CA LYS A 9 55.41 -11.00 -27.36
C LYS A 9 54.74 -10.64 -28.69
N TYR A 10 53.53 -11.14 -28.91
CA TYR A 10 52.69 -10.71 -30.02
C TYR A 10 52.19 -9.29 -29.69
N GLY A 11 52.54 -8.32 -30.55
CA GLY A 11 52.05 -6.96 -30.44
C GLY A 11 50.59 -6.90 -30.88
N PHE A 12 49.74 -6.33 -30.03
CA PHE A 12 48.32 -6.16 -30.34
C PHE A 12 48.16 -5.03 -31.36
N THR A 13 47.49 -5.31 -32.48
CA THR A 13 47.25 -4.29 -33.50
C THR A 13 46.12 -3.37 -33.06
N LEU A 14 46.19 -2.08 -33.42
CA LEU A 14 45.14 -1.10 -33.10
C LEU A 14 43.76 -1.54 -33.61
N ILE A 15 43.73 -2.25 -34.73
CA ILE A 15 42.50 -2.79 -35.34
C ILE A 15 41.90 -3.93 -34.51
N GLU A 16 42.69 -4.85 -33.97
CA GLU A 16 42.20 -5.92 -33.09
C GLU A 16 41.56 -5.34 -31.83
N LEU A 17 42.15 -4.28 -31.27
CA LEU A 17 41.56 -3.57 -30.12
C LEU A 17 40.24 -2.91 -30.47
N LEU A 18 40.17 -2.24 -31.62
CA LEU A 18 38.98 -1.54 -32.08
C LEU A 18 37.81 -2.52 -32.34
N VAL A 19 38.08 -3.68 -32.95
CA VAL A 19 37.05 -4.70 -33.19
C VAL A 19 36.51 -5.26 -31.87
N VAL A 20 37.38 -5.54 -30.90
CA VAL A 20 36.95 -6.09 -29.60
C VAL A 20 36.05 -5.10 -28.86
N ILE A 21 36.42 -3.82 -28.79
CA ILE A 21 35.57 -2.82 -28.14
C ILE A 21 34.25 -2.61 -28.89
N ALA A 22 34.25 -2.70 -30.22
CA ALA A 22 33.03 -2.59 -31.02
C ALA A 22 32.05 -3.74 -30.74
N ILE A 23 32.56 -4.98 -30.63
CA ILE A 23 31.74 -6.14 -30.28
C ILE A 23 31.18 -5.98 -28.86
N ILE A 24 32.00 -5.60 -27.87
CA ILE A 24 31.55 -5.38 -26.48
C ILE A 24 30.47 -4.28 -26.43
N ALA A 25 30.65 -3.17 -27.15
CA ALA A 25 29.68 -2.09 -27.20
C ALA A 25 28.33 -2.55 -27.77
N ILE A 26 28.33 -3.34 -28.85
CA ILE A 26 27.11 -3.92 -29.44
C ILE A 26 26.45 -4.90 -28.44
N LEU A 27 27.22 -5.77 -27.80
CA LEU A 27 26.69 -6.71 -26.81
C LEU A 27 26.05 -5.98 -25.64
N ILE A 28 26.70 -4.95 -25.08
CA ILE A 28 26.13 -4.15 -23.99
C ILE A 28 24.88 -3.40 -24.45
N ALA A 29 24.89 -2.82 -25.65
CA ALA A 29 23.74 -2.11 -26.22
C ALA A 29 22.52 -3.02 -26.37
N LEU A 30 22.71 -4.30 -26.70
CA LEU A 30 21.64 -5.29 -26.79
C LEU A 30 21.22 -5.85 -25.43
N LEU A 31 22.16 -6.00 -24.48
CA LEU A 31 21.89 -6.56 -23.15
C LEU A 31 21.23 -5.56 -22.20
N LEU A 32 21.56 -4.28 -22.26
CA LEU A 32 21.07 -3.28 -21.31
C LEU A 32 19.53 -3.12 -21.35
N PRO A 33 18.88 -3.01 -22.53
CA PRO A 33 17.41 -3.00 -22.60
C PRO A 33 16.79 -4.28 -22.05
N ALA A 34 17.38 -5.44 -22.34
CA ALA A 34 16.89 -6.74 -21.90
C ALA A 34 16.97 -6.92 -20.37
N VAL A 35 18.09 -6.49 -19.74
CA VAL A 35 18.25 -6.57 -18.29
C VAL A 35 17.23 -5.68 -17.58
N GLN A 36 16.93 -4.50 -18.11
CA GLN A 36 15.93 -3.61 -17.49
C GLN A 36 14.51 -4.18 -17.61
N GLN A 37 14.16 -4.77 -18.75
CA GLN A 37 12.88 -5.47 -18.93
C GLN A 37 12.75 -6.63 -17.95
N ALA A 38 13.80 -7.44 -17.80
CA ALA A 38 13.81 -8.56 -16.86
C ALA A 38 13.67 -8.08 -15.39
N ARG A 39 14.38 -7.02 -15.01
CA ARG A 39 14.27 -6.42 -13.67
C ARG A 39 12.86 -5.91 -13.40
N GLU A 40 12.26 -5.22 -14.34
CA GLU A 40 10.90 -4.70 -14.17
C GLU A 40 9.85 -5.82 -14.13
N ALA A 41 10.01 -6.87 -14.95
CA ALA A 41 9.16 -8.05 -14.87
C ALA A 41 9.25 -8.72 -13.48
N ALA A 42 10.45 -8.85 -12.92
CA ALA A 42 10.65 -9.37 -11.57
C ALA A 42 9.97 -8.48 -10.51
N ARG A 43 10.12 -7.15 -10.58
CA ARG A 43 9.46 -6.22 -9.66
C ARG A 43 7.94 -6.31 -9.72
N ARG A 44 7.37 -6.39 -10.92
CA ARG A 44 5.92 -6.61 -11.11
C ARG A 44 5.44 -7.94 -10.54
N SER A 45 6.22 -9.01 -10.70
CA SER A 45 5.91 -10.30 -10.09
C SER A 45 5.89 -10.22 -8.57
N THR A 46 6.83 -9.48 -7.97
CA THR A 46 6.81 -9.21 -6.52
C THR A 46 5.59 -8.42 -6.10
N CYS A 47 5.20 -7.36 -6.82
CA CYS A 47 4.01 -6.58 -6.49
C CYS A 47 2.73 -7.43 -6.52
N LYS A 48 2.58 -8.27 -7.56
CA LYS A 48 1.49 -9.24 -7.65
C LYS A 48 1.51 -10.25 -6.50
N ASN A 49 2.69 -10.71 -6.09
CA ASN A 49 2.82 -11.64 -4.98
C ASN A 49 2.44 -11.00 -3.64
N ASN A 50 2.84 -9.75 -3.40
CA ASN A 50 2.45 -9.00 -2.20
C ASN A 50 0.92 -8.87 -2.12
N MET A 51 0.25 -8.52 -3.23
CA MET A 51 -1.22 -8.48 -3.28
C MET A 51 -1.86 -9.84 -2.98
N LYS A 52 -1.30 -10.93 -3.52
CA LYS A 52 -1.77 -12.30 -3.19
C LYS A 52 -1.61 -12.62 -1.71
N GLN A 53 -0.47 -12.29 -1.12
CA GLN A 53 -0.20 -12.50 0.30
C GLN A 53 -1.18 -11.70 1.18
N LEU A 54 -1.46 -10.45 0.82
CA LEU A 54 -2.47 -9.62 1.51
C LEU A 54 -3.88 -10.23 1.39
N GLY A 55 -4.26 -10.72 0.21
CA GLY A 55 -5.54 -11.40 0.00
C GLY A 55 -5.67 -12.66 0.86
N LEU A 56 -4.63 -13.52 0.87
CA LEU A 56 -4.60 -14.72 1.72
C LEU A 56 -4.68 -14.36 3.20
N ALA A 57 -3.95 -13.34 3.63
CA ALA A 57 -3.95 -12.91 5.02
C ALA A 57 -5.32 -12.35 5.46
N LEU A 58 -6.04 -11.65 4.56
CA LEU A 58 -7.41 -11.19 4.80
C LEU A 58 -8.40 -12.35 4.88
N HIS A 59 -8.25 -13.39 4.05
CA HIS A 59 -9.07 -14.61 4.16
C HIS A 59 -8.79 -15.35 5.47
N ASN A 60 -7.52 -15.49 5.87
CA ASN A 60 -7.16 -16.11 7.15
C ASN A 60 -7.74 -15.32 8.34
N TYR A 61 -7.69 -13.98 8.29
CA TYR A 61 -8.34 -13.14 9.29
C TYR A 61 -9.85 -13.41 9.34
N HIS A 62 -10.50 -13.52 8.17
CA HIS A 62 -11.93 -13.83 8.08
C HIS A 62 -12.26 -15.21 8.66
N ASP A 63 -11.43 -16.22 8.41
CA ASP A 63 -11.63 -17.57 8.95
C ASP A 63 -11.59 -17.58 10.49
N THR A 64 -10.69 -16.80 11.10
CA THR A 64 -10.57 -16.73 12.56
C THR A 64 -11.61 -15.82 13.22
N HIS A 65 -11.93 -14.66 12.62
CA HIS A 65 -12.81 -13.64 13.22
C HIS A 65 -14.25 -13.68 12.69
N ARG A 66 -14.52 -14.49 11.66
CA ARG A 66 -15.82 -14.63 10.94
C ARG A 66 -16.28 -13.37 10.20
N CYS A 67 -15.42 -12.36 10.09
CA CYS A 67 -15.62 -11.13 9.34
C CYS A 67 -14.28 -10.61 8.80
N PHE A 68 -14.34 -9.78 7.76
CA PHE A 68 -13.18 -9.03 7.30
C PHE A 68 -12.84 -7.93 8.31
N PRO A 69 -11.56 -7.55 8.44
CA PRO A 69 -11.18 -6.50 9.36
C PRO A 69 -11.84 -5.17 8.96
N PRO A 70 -12.22 -4.31 9.91
CA PRO A 70 -12.65 -2.96 9.59
C PRO A 70 -11.53 -2.22 8.85
N GLY A 71 -11.89 -1.45 7.82
CA GLY A 71 -10.92 -0.65 7.07
C GLY A 71 -10.11 0.27 7.98
N THR A 72 -10.78 0.88 8.96
CA THR A 72 -10.22 1.55 10.13
C THR A 72 -11.28 1.60 11.22
N ILE A 73 -10.85 1.67 12.47
CA ILE A 73 -11.77 1.78 13.61
C ILE A 73 -11.85 3.24 14.04
N ALA A 74 -13.05 3.82 14.09
CA ALA A 74 -13.30 5.16 14.61
C ALA A 74 -14.00 5.06 15.97
N THR A 75 -13.40 5.63 17.03
CA THR A 75 -13.79 5.35 18.43
C THR A 75 -14.57 6.45 19.15
N ARG A 76 -15.22 7.37 18.42
CA ARG A 76 -16.07 8.36 19.09
C ARG A 76 -17.41 7.74 19.52
N SER A 77 -17.81 7.97 20.77
CA SER A 77 -19.15 7.63 21.27
C SER A 77 -20.21 8.30 20.40
N GLY A 78 -21.15 7.51 19.86
CA GLY A 78 -22.24 8.02 19.02
C GLY A 78 -21.91 8.18 17.53
N PHE A 79 -20.84 7.54 17.03
CA PHE A 79 -20.61 7.45 15.59
C PHE A 79 -21.81 6.77 14.89
N SER A 80 -22.40 7.46 13.92
CA SER A 80 -23.56 7.02 13.15
C SER A 80 -23.35 7.39 11.69
N TYR A 81 -23.75 6.49 10.79
CA TYR A 81 -23.77 6.74 9.35
C TYR A 81 -25.00 7.57 8.92
N SER A 82 -25.28 8.65 9.64
CA SER A 82 -26.41 9.54 9.39
C SER A 82 -25.92 10.94 9.03
N GLY A 83 -26.51 11.56 8.00
CA GLY A 83 -26.06 12.86 7.49
C GLY A 83 -24.62 12.81 6.96
N ASN A 84 -23.93 13.94 6.95
CA ASN A 84 -22.54 14.02 6.50
C ASN A 84 -21.56 13.67 7.65
N TRP A 85 -21.46 12.38 7.97
CA TRP A 85 -20.72 11.86 9.13
C TRP A 85 -19.19 12.04 9.05
N CYS A 86 -18.63 12.34 7.88
CA CYS A 86 -17.19 12.61 7.74
C CYS A 86 -16.81 14.09 7.76
N GLN A 87 -17.71 15.01 8.11
CA GLN A 87 -17.36 16.41 8.34
C GLN A 87 -16.90 16.69 9.78
N SER A 88 -17.04 15.72 10.70
CA SER A 88 -16.56 15.83 12.07
C SER A 88 -15.03 15.92 12.11
N ASN A 89 -14.49 17.04 12.62
CA ASN A 89 -13.05 17.30 12.76
C ASN A 89 -12.35 16.47 13.87
N ALA A 90 -13.08 15.64 14.62
CA ALA A 90 -12.59 14.96 15.83
C ALA A 90 -12.93 13.47 15.82
N MET A 91 -12.29 12.70 14.94
CA MET A 91 -12.38 11.24 14.96
C MET A 91 -10.99 10.64 15.08
N ASP A 92 -10.79 10.05 16.25
CA ASP A 92 -9.67 9.21 16.60
C ASP A 92 -9.78 7.91 15.81
N SER A 93 -8.87 7.72 14.86
CA SER A 93 -8.73 6.42 14.19
C SER A 93 -7.80 5.53 14.97
N ARG A 94 -8.24 4.32 15.24
CA ARG A 94 -7.42 3.22 15.74
C ARG A 94 -6.94 2.35 14.58
N ALA A 95 -6.34 1.21 14.92
CA ALA A 95 -5.71 0.29 14.00
C ALA A 95 -6.54 0.04 12.72
N SER A 96 -5.91 0.26 11.58
CA SER A 96 -6.46 -0.03 10.26
C SER A 96 -6.41 -1.52 9.94
N TRP A 97 -7.07 -1.91 8.84
CA TRP A 97 -7.07 -3.31 8.37
C TRP A 97 -5.65 -3.85 8.15
N THR A 98 -4.73 -3.00 7.70
CA THR A 98 -3.32 -3.34 7.47
C THR A 98 -2.63 -3.74 8.76
N VAL A 99 -2.87 -3.03 9.86
CA VAL A 99 -2.32 -3.37 11.17
C VAL A 99 -2.95 -4.66 11.70
N GLN A 100 -4.27 -4.80 11.57
CA GLN A 100 -5.00 -5.96 12.08
C GLN A 100 -4.63 -7.28 11.39
N VAL A 101 -4.18 -7.21 10.13
CA VAL A 101 -3.82 -8.39 9.34
C VAL A 101 -2.36 -8.83 9.54
N LEU A 102 -1.52 -8.05 10.24
CA LEU A 102 -0.10 -8.39 10.45
C LEU A 102 0.18 -9.80 10.98
N PRO A 103 -0.58 -10.35 11.96
CA PRO A 103 -0.32 -11.71 12.44
C PRO A 103 -0.47 -12.76 11.34
N PHE A 104 -1.36 -12.52 10.37
CA PHE A 104 -1.61 -13.37 9.21
C PHE A 104 -0.63 -13.13 8.06
N LEU A 105 0.23 -12.12 8.18
CA LEU A 105 1.36 -11.83 7.28
C LEU A 105 2.70 -12.27 7.87
N GLU A 106 2.71 -13.10 8.92
CA GLU A 106 3.93 -13.51 9.63
C GLU A 106 4.69 -12.35 10.31
N ASP A 107 4.00 -11.24 10.60
CA ASP A 107 4.55 -10.05 11.29
C ASP A 107 4.04 -9.91 12.74
N SER A 108 3.82 -11.03 13.43
CA SER A 108 3.35 -11.04 14.83
C SER A 108 4.26 -10.26 15.78
N ASN A 109 5.58 -10.26 15.54
CA ASN A 109 6.54 -9.48 16.33
C ASN A 109 6.35 -7.97 16.17
N LEU A 110 5.90 -7.51 15.00
CA LEU A 110 5.59 -6.11 14.74
C LEU A 110 4.24 -5.74 15.36
N TYR A 111 3.25 -6.62 15.21
CA TYR A 111 1.92 -6.48 15.80
C TYR A 111 1.97 -6.28 17.31
N ASN A 112 2.74 -7.11 18.02
CA ASN A 112 2.83 -7.07 19.49
C ASN A 112 3.52 -5.81 20.04
N LYS A 113 4.22 -5.04 19.20
CA LYS A 113 4.86 -3.78 19.62
C LYS A 113 3.91 -2.58 19.57
N LEU A 114 2.78 -2.71 18.87
CA LEU A 114 1.84 -1.62 18.67
C LEU A 114 0.90 -1.48 19.88
N ASN A 115 0.68 -0.24 20.33
CA ASN A 115 -0.36 0.08 21.29
C ASN A 115 -1.69 0.32 20.54
N PHE A 116 -2.66 -0.59 20.71
CA PHE A 116 -3.98 -0.49 20.06
C PHE A 116 -4.93 0.53 20.71
N GLU A 117 -4.63 1.00 21.91
CA GLU A 117 -5.37 2.08 22.57
C GLU A 117 -4.93 3.46 22.09
N ALA A 118 -3.74 3.57 21.51
CA ALA A 118 -3.24 4.80 20.90
C ALA A 118 -3.82 5.03 19.50
N LEU A 119 -3.72 6.28 19.03
CA LEU A 119 -4.22 6.68 17.72
C LEU A 119 -3.30 6.21 16.58
N PHE A 120 -3.93 5.78 15.49
CA PHE A 120 -3.33 5.46 14.19
C PHE A 120 -3.87 6.46 13.17
N THR A 121 -3.47 7.73 13.23
CA THR A 121 -4.03 8.78 12.35
C THR A 121 -3.01 9.27 11.31
N THR A 122 -3.49 9.84 10.20
CA THR A 122 -2.64 10.25 9.05
C THR A 122 -1.91 11.57 9.19
N THR A 123 -2.17 12.31 10.26
CA THR A 123 -1.49 13.58 10.51
C THR A 123 -0.84 13.70 11.86
N SER A 124 -0.92 12.68 12.71
CA SER A 124 -0.37 12.71 14.07
C SER A 124 0.78 11.74 14.27
N ASN A 125 1.55 11.50 13.20
CA ASN A 125 2.97 11.16 13.30
C ASN A 125 3.81 12.39 12.95
N LEU A 126 3.43 13.52 13.56
CA LEU A 126 4.37 14.60 13.82
C LEU A 126 5.19 14.19 15.04
N PRO A 127 6.49 14.51 15.11
CA PRO A 127 7.36 14.14 16.23
C PRO A 127 6.69 14.43 17.59
N GLY A 128 6.41 13.39 18.38
CA GLY A 128 5.99 13.50 19.79
C GLY A 128 4.48 13.45 20.09
N VAL A 129 3.64 12.94 19.18
CA VAL A 129 2.16 12.96 19.37
C VAL A 129 1.53 11.60 19.70
N THR A 130 2.07 10.47 19.22
CA THR A 130 1.49 9.14 19.49
C THR A 130 2.55 8.09 19.81
N GLU A 131 2.18 7.12 20.65
CA GLU A 131 3.10 6.07 21.12
C GLU A 131 3.58 5.11 20.02
N ASN A 132 2.85 5.03 18.89
CA ASN A 132 3.16 4.14 17.77
C ASN A 132 4.08 4.78 16.70
N GLU A 133 4.48 6.04 16.86
CA GLU A 133 5.22 6.81 15.85
C GLU A 133 6.48 6.08 15.36
N ASN A 134 7.28 5.57 16.29
CA ASN A 134 8.54 4.88 15.97
C ASN A 134 8.33 3.64 15.10
N ILE A 135 7.18 2.96 15.24
CA ILE A 135 6.85 1.77 14.46
C ILE A 135 6.24 2.17 13.12
N PHE A 136 5.40 3.20 13.14
CA PHE A 136 4.83 3.77 11.93
C PHE A 136 5.93 4.24 10.96
N GLN A 137 6.92 5.00 11.42
CA GLN A 137 8.00 5.51 10.56
C GLN A 137 8.82 4.39 9.89
N GLN A 138 8.78 3.16 10.41
CA GLN A 138 9.46 2.03 9.78
C GLN A 138 8.71 1.58 8.52
N GLY A 139 9.41 1.54 7.39
CA GLY A 139 8.85 0.99 6.16
C GLY A 139 8.60 -0.51 6.25
N ASN A 140 7.43 -0.96 5.78
CA ASN A 140 7.09 -2.38 5.68
C ASN A 140 6.98 -2.80 4.20
N LYS A 141 7.96 -3.59 3.74
CA LYS A 141 8.07 -4.06 2.35
C LYS A 141 6.87 -4.88 1.87
N LYS A 142 6.09 -5.48 2.78
CA LYS A 142 4.89 -6.26 2.43
C LYS A 142 3.77 -5.38 1.88
N TYR A 143 3.76 -4.10 2.25
CA TYR A 143 2.81 -3.11 1.75
C TYR A 143 3.35 -2.26 0.60
N GLN A 144 4.57 -2.54 0.13
CA GLN A 144 5.26 -1.77 -0.90
C GLN A 144 5.38 -2.55 -2.19
N CYS A 145 5.07 -1.91 -3.30
CA CYS A 145 5.36 -2.41 -4.62
C CYS A 145 6.76 -1.92 -5.03
N PRO A 146 7.75 -2.80 -5.29
CA PRO A 146 9.08 -2.37 -5.76
C PRO A 146 9.07 -1.66 -7.12
N SER A 147 8.01 -1.77 -7.92
CA SER A 147 7.86 -0.98 -9.16
C SER A 147 7.45 0.48 -8.90
N ASP A 148 7.02 0.84 -7.68
CA ASP A 148 6.82 2.25 -7.32
C ASP A 148 8.19 2.91 -7.06
N PRO A 149 8.56 3.97 -7.81
CA PRO A 149 9.81 4.70 -7.59
C PRO A 149 9.93 5.32 -6.19
N ASN A 150 8.82 5.50 -5.48
CA ASN A 150 8.81 6.05 -4.12
C ASN A 150 8.95 4.99 -3.03
N SER A 151 8.97 3.70 -3.38
CA SER A 151 9.20 2.61 -2.44
C SER A 151 10.68 2.45 -2.14
N GLY A 152 11.02 2.33 -0.86
CA GLY A 152 12.39 2.25 -0.40
C GLY A 152 12.52 1.70 1.02
N SER A 153 13.71 1.23 1.36
CA SER A 153 14.01 0.77 2.71
C SER A 153 13.89 1.94 3.69
N GLY A 154 13.00 1.82 4.68
CA GLY A 154 12.76 2.87 5.67
C GLY A 154 11.77 3.96 5.23
N VAL A 155 11.20 3.88 4.03
CA VAL A 155 10.10 4.75 3.63
C VAL A 155 8.79 4.15 4.15
N ASN A 156 8.02 4.90 4.92
CA ASN A 156 6.68 4.50 5.30
C ASN A 156 5.65 4.93 4.24
N ASN A 157 5.61 4.18 3.13
CA ASN A 157 4.58 4.29 2.11
C ASN A 157 3.75 3.00 2.04
N ILE A 158 2.62 3.10 1.35
CA ILE A 158 1.70 2.00 1.10
C ILE A 158 1.22 2.05 -0.35
N ASN A 159 1.27 0.92 -1.04
CA ASN A 159 0.77 0.77 -2.41
C ASN A 159 -0.53 -0.04 -2.49
N TYR A 160 -0.89 -0.77 -1.43
CA TYR A 160 -2.07 -1.64 -1.42
C TYR A 160 -3.13 -1.05 -0.50
N LEU A 161 -4.28 -0.69 -1.07
CA LEU A 161 -5.39 -0.08 -0.36
C LEU A 161 -6.59 -1.03 -0.34
N GLY A 162 -7.29 -1.11 0.79
CA GLY A 162 -8.56 -1.83 0.89
C GLY A 162 -9.66 -1.12 0.09
N VAL A 163 -10.77 -1.77 -0.23
CA VAL A 163 -11.85 -1.13 -0.98
C VAL A 163 -13.03 -0.82 -0.06
N GLN A 164 -13.34 0.48 0.10
CA GLN A 164 -14.43 0.98 0.96
C GLN A 164 -15.81 0.99 0.28
N GLY A 165 -15.85 0.72 -1.01
CA GLY A 165 -17.08 0.70 -1.81
C GLY A 165 -17.07 1.76 -2.89
N GLY A 166 -18.23 2.09 -3.43
CA GLY A 166 -18.33 2.87 -4.66
C GLY A 166 -19.74 3.38 -4.97
N GLY A 167 -19.88 3.97 -6.15
CA GLY A 167 -21.13 4.57 -6.63
C GLY A 167 -21.21 6.09 -6.46
N ALA A 168 -22.38 6.64 -6.72
CA ALA A 168 -22.62 8.09 -6.57
C ALA A 168 -22.38 8.52 -5.13
N SER A 169 -21.60 9.58 -4.91
CA SER A 169 -21.30 10.11 -3.57
C SER A 169 -22.54 10.60 -2.81
N THR A 170 -23.67 10.78 -3.50
CA THR A 170 -24.99 11.10 -2.94
C THR A 170 -25.74 9.89 -2.39
N ALA A 171 -25.29 8.67 -2.67
CA ALA A 171 -25.91 7.46 -2.16
C ALA A 171 -25.62 7.34 -0.66
N ALA A 172 -26.57 7.74 0.19
CA ALA A 172 -26.47 7.50 1.63
C ALA A 172 -26.31 5.98 1.90
N PRO A 173 -25.42 5.55 2.81
CA PRO A 173 -24.74 6.36 3.82
C PRO A 173 -23.34 6.85 3.42
N SER A 174 -23.08 7.16 2.15
CA SER A 174 -21.82 7.79 1.73
C SER A 174 -21.71 9.23 2.26
N CYS A 175 -20.48 9.72 2.41
CA CYS A 175 -20.22 11.09 2.83
C CYS A 175 -19.17 11.76 1.94
N SER A 176 -19.15 13.09 1.95
CA SER A 176 -18.17 13.88 1.22
C SER A 176 -17.58 15.00 2.08
N THR A 177 -16.28 15.26 1.92
CA THR A 177 -15.62 16.37 2.63
C THR A 177 -16.18 17.72 2.16
N VAL A 178 -15.90 18.80 2.91
CA VAL A 178 -16.54 20.15 2.79
C VAL A 178 -16.46 20.79 1.39
N SER A 179 -15.62 20.27 0.49
CA SER A 179 -15.49 20.69 -0.91
C SER A 179 -15.86 19.61 -1.95
N GLY A 180 -16.47 18.48 -1.54
CA GLY A 180 -16.86 17.38 -2.43
C GLY A 180 -15.68 16.62 -3.05
N GLN A 181 -14.45 16.96 -2.69
CA GLN A 181 -13.22 16.45 -3.32
C GLN A 181 -12.91 15.00 -2.97
N ARG A 182 -13.45 14.49 -1.84
CA ARG A 182 -13.22 13.12 -1.37
C ARG A 182 -14.53 12.53 -0.85
N ALA A 183 -14.84 11.32 -1.31
CA ALA A 183 -15.97 10.54 -0.85
C ALA A 183 -15.50 9.40 0.06
N PHE A 184 -16.26 9.15 1.12
CA PHE A 184 -16.13 7.94 1.92
C PHE A 184 -17.38 7.11 1.72
N TYR A 185 -17.16 5.82 1.49
CA TYR A 185 -18.18 4.85 1.18
C TYR A 185 -18.30 3.86 2.32
N VAL A 186 -19.49 3.30 2.49
CA VAL A 186 -19.80 2.28 3.52
C VAL A 186 -20.51 1.07 2.92
N ASN A 187 -20.34 0.89 1.62
CA ASN A 187 -20.96 -0.14 0.78
C ASN A 187 -19.88 -0.99 0.07
N GLY A 188 -18.73 -1.13 0.75
CA GLY A 188 -17.59 -1.94 0.36
C GLY A 188 -17.35 -3.10 1.34
N ILE A 189 -16.21 -3.78 1.19
CA ILE A 189 -15.79 -4.77 2.19
C ILE A 189 -15.03 -4.11 3.34
N LEU A 190 -14.10 -3.20 3.02
CA LEU A 190 -13.21 -2.57 3.97
C LEU A 190 -13.55 -1.09 4.10
N PHE A 191 -14.53 -0.73 4.93
CA PHE A 191 -14.90 0.67 5.21
C PHE A 191 -14.71 1.01 6.69
N HIS A 192 -14.94 2.27 7.08
CA HIS A 192 -14.83 2.69 8.48
C HIS A 192 -15.77 1.86 9.36
N ASN A 193 -15.27 1.26 10.43
CA ASN A 193 -16.04 0.39 11.34
C ASN A 193 -16.78 -0.77 10.63
N SER A 194 -16.31 -1.23 9.47
CA SER A 194 -16.93 -2.35 8.77
C SER A 194 -16.81 -3.66 9.56
N ASN A 195 -17.82 -4.51 9.41
CA ASN A 195 -17.86 -5.87 9.94
C ASN A 195 -18.42 -6.82 8.87
N THR A 196 -17.97 -6.61 7.63
CA THR A 196 -18.49 -7.30 6.45
C THR A 196 -18.07 -8.77 6.49
N ARG A 197 -19.02 -9.67 6.27
CA ARG A 197 -18.79 -11.11 6.19
C ARG A 197 -18.86 -11.57 4.74
N MET A 198 -18.25 -12.72 4.45
CA MET A 198 -18.32 -13.32 3.11
C MET A 198 -19.76 -13.48 2.60
N ARG A 199 -20.71 -13.83 3.48
CA ARG A 199 -22.14 -13.97 3.14
C ARG A 199 -22.82 -12.65 2.72
N ASP A 200 -22.25 -11.50 3.09
CA ASP A 200 -22.83 -10.19 2.80
C ASP A 200 -22.48 -9.75 1.36
N VAL A 201 -21.60 -10.51 0.68
CA VAL A 201 -21.18 -10.33 -0.72
C VAL A 201 -22.03 -11.24 -1.63
N THR A 202 -23.25 -10.81 -1.91
CA THR A 202 -24.26 -11.57 -2.67
C THR A 202 -24.04 -11.58 -4.19
N ASP A 203 -23.33 -10.60 -4.73
CA ASP A 203 -22.86 -10.57 -6.14
C ASP A 203 -21.66 -11.50 -6.40
N GLY A 204 -21.13 -12.12 -5.35
CA GLY A 204 -20.07 -13.12 -5.41
C GLY A 204 -18.68 -12.54 -5.22
N THR A 205 -17.88 -13.22 -4.41
CA THR A 205 -16.53 -12.78 -4.01
C THR A 205 -15.54 -12.66 -5.17
N SER A 206 -15.83 -13.31 -6.30
CA SER A 206 -15.04 -13.19 -7.53
C SER A 206 -15.31 -11.91 -8.30
N ASN A 207 -16.44 -11.23 -8.04
CA ASN A 207 -16.84 -9.99 -8.70
C ASN A 207 -16.54 -8.75 -7.84
N THR A 208 -16.14 -8.94 -6.59
CA THR A 208 -15.93 -7.85 -5.63
C THR A 208 -14.46 -7.57 -5.39
N PHE A 209 -14.07 -6.30 -5.51
CA PHE A 209 -12.71 -5.88 -5.13
C PHE A 209 -12.57 -5.79 -3.61
N LEU A 210 -11.56 -6.46 -3.06
CA LEU A 210 -11.21 -6.42 -1.63
C LEU A 210 -10.04 -5.44 -1.37
N VAL A 211 -8.96 -5.58 -2.14
CA VAL A 211 -7.74 -4.76 -2.08
C VAL A 211 -7.33 -4.42 -3.51
N GLY A 212 -6.86 -3.19 -3.72
CA GLY A 212 -6.28 -2.73 -4.98
C GLY A 212 -4.87 -2.19 -4.80
N GLU A 213 -4.07 -2.23 -5.86
CA GLU A 213 -2.79 -1.53 -5.92
C GLU A 213 -2.98 -0.12 -6.49
N THR A 214 -2.29 0.86 -5.91
CA THR A 214 -2.25 2.23 -6.39
C THR A 214 -0.84 2.77 -6.43
N ARG A 215 -0.60 3.65 -7.41
CA ARG A 215 0.60 4.50 -7.47
C ARG A 215 0.51 5.69 -6.52
N TYR A 216 -0.68 6.00 -6.00
CA TYR A 216 -0.90 7.19 -5.20
C TYR A 216 -0.49 6.96 -3.74
N ALA A 217 0.67 7.50 -3.36
CA ALA A 217 1.07 7.67 -1.97
C ALA A 217 1.04 9.17 -1.62
N LEU A 218 0.29 9.56 -0.59
CA LEU A 218 0.41 10.92 -0.04
C LEU A 218 1.76 11.04 0.65
N THR A 219 2.69 11.75 0.01
CA THR A 219 3.99 12.08 0.61
C THR A 219 3.84 13.20 1.65
N PRO A 220 4.78 13.33 2.59
CA PRO A 220 4.79 14.44 3.56
C PRO A 220 4.72 15.85 2.93
N THR A 221 5.20 15.98 1.69
CA THR A 221 5.18 17.23 0.91
C THR A 221 4.05 17.30 -0.11
N GLY A 222 3.26 16.22 -0.26
CA GLY A 222 2.22 16.09 -1.29
C GLY A 222 0.97 16.92 -1.01
N ARG A 223 0.82 17.45 0.21
CA ARG A 223 -0.24 18.38 0.60
C ARG A 223 0.32 19.50 1.46
N SER A 224 -0.26 20.69 1.32
CA SER A 224 0.11 21.88 2.10
C SER A 224 -0.20 21.75 3.60
N ASP A 225 -1.05 20.80 3.99
CA ASP A 225 -1.39 20.50 5.39
C ASP A 225 -0.54 19.38 6.02
N GLY A 226 0.48 18.87 5.31
CA GLY A 226 1.45 17.90 5.84
C GLY A 226 0.92 16.48 6.04
N VAL A 227 -0.28 16.16 5.53
CA VAL A 227 -0.87 14.81 5.67
C VAL A 227 -0.10 13.79 4.84
N HIS A 228 0.36 12.71 5.49
CA HIS A 228 1.00 11.57 4.82
C HIS A 228 0.41 10.24 5.29
N ILE A 229 0.41 9.26 4.38
CA ILE A 229 -0.19 7.94 4.63
C ILE A 229 0.90 6.89 4.61
N GLY A 230 0.94 6.10 5.67
CA GLY A 230 1.78 4.94 5.80
C GLY A 230 0.99 3.64 5.90
N TRP A 231 1.72 2.53 5.97
CA TRP A 231 1.09 1.21 6.09
C TRP A 231 0.33 1.04 7.42
N ALA A 232 0.73 1.74 8.49
CA ALA A 232 0.05 1.75 9.78
C ALA A 232 -0.80 3.03 10.00
N SER A 233 -1.31 3.64 8.93
CA SER A 233 -2.28 4.74 9.03
C SER A 233 -3.72 4.21 9.11
N GLY A 234 -4.53 4.74 10.02
CA GLY A 234 -6.00 4.69 10.02
C GLY A 234 -6.59 6.03 9.55
N GLY A 235 -7.92 6.17 9.49
CA GLY A 235 -8.77 7.28 8.96
C GLY A 235 -8.60 8.70 9.53
N ARG A 236 -8.92 9.74 8.75
CA ARG A 236 -9.01 11.13 9.21
C ARG A 236 -10.27 11.68 8.58
N LEU A 237 -11.29 11.81 9.41
CA LEU A 237 -12.53 12.48 9.05
C LEU A 237 -12.36 14.00 9.28
N GLY A 238 -13.16 14.81 8.60
CA GLY A 238 -13.16 16.27 8.67
C GLY A 238 -13.14 16.95 7.29
N ALA A 239 -13.13 18.28 7.29
CA ALA A 239 -13.16 19.10 6.08
C ALA A 239 -12.02 18.80 5.08
N SER A 240 -10.84 18.48 5.61
CA SER A 240 -9.63 18.09 4.85
C SER A 240 -9.34 16.59 4.95
N GLY A 241 -10.35 15.79 5.33
CA GLY A 241 -10.20 14.37 5.61
C GLY A 241 -9.61 13.56 4.46
N ALA A 242 -9.01 12.43 4.80
CA ALA A 242 -8.40 11.50 3.85
C ALA A 242 -8.95 10.09 4.11
N PRO A 243 -9.45 9.38 3.07
CA PRO A 243 -9.76 7.95 3.19
C PRO A 243 -8.44 7.20 3.29
N ASN A 244 -8.06 6.86 4.51
CA ASN A 244 -6.64 6.70 4.85
C ASN A 244 -5.97 5.39 4.48
N VAL A 245 -6.68 4.43 3.92
CA VAL A 245 -6.07 3.22 3.36
C VAL A 245 -7.02 2.58 2.35
N LEU A 246 -8.03 3.32 1.87
CA LEU A 246 -9.20 2.72 1.24
C LEU A 246 -9.49 3.38 -0.11
N ALA A 247 -9.36 2.60 -1.18
CA ALA A 247 -9.76 2.98 -2.53
C ALA A 247 -11.29 2.97 -2.67
N GLY A 248 -11.79 3.83 -3.54
CA GLY A 248 -13.16 3.76 -4.04
C GLY A 248 -13.25 2.89 -5.29
N ALA A 249 -14.39 2.27 -5.49
CA ALA A 249 -14.78 1.57 -6.71
C ALA A 249 -15.83 2.37 -7.48
N GLN A 250 -16.05 2.01 -8.75
CA GLN A 250 -17.11 2.62 -9.56
C GLN A 250 -18.50 2.26 -9.04
N LEU A 251 -18.66 1.02 -8.58
CA LEU A 251 -19.91 0.44 -8.10
C LEU A 251 -19.74 -0.10 -6.68
N PRO A 252 -20.81 -0.11 -5.87
CA PRO A 252 -20.81 -0.76 -4.56
C PRO A 252 -20.77 -2.28 -4.68
N ILE A 253 -20.53 -2.97 -3.57
CA ILE A 253 -20.81 -4.41 -3.51
C ILE A 253 -22.31 -4.64 -3.71
N ASN A 254 -22.67 -5.76 -4.32
CA ASN A 254 -24.06 -6.14 -4.62
C ASN A 254 -24.74 -5.21 -5.62
N SER A 255 -23.98 -4.52 -6.48
CA SER A 255 -24.55 -3.79 -7.62
C SER A 255 -24.98 -4.80 -8.68
N VAL A 256 -26.29 -4.90 -8.91
CA VAL A 256 -26.88 -5.68 -10.00
C VAL A 256 -26.83 -4.89 -11.30
#